data_AF-A0A964HCT5-F1
#
_entry.id   AF-A0A964HCT5-F1
#
_cell.length_a   1.000
_cell.length_b   1.000
_cell.length_c   1.000
_cell.angle_alpha   90.00
_cell.angle_beta   90.00
_cell.angle_gamma   90.00
#
_symmetry.space_group_name_H-M   'P 1'
#
loop_
_entity.id
_entity.type
_entity.pdbx_description
1 polymer ?
#
loop_
_entity_poly.entity_id
_entity_poly.type
_entity_poly.pdbx_seq_one_letter_code
_entity_poly.pdbx_strand_id
1 'polypeptide(L)'
;PHGAPCFPGSFDDVSRRTVDLRTPDWRQGQIHPKRVILYAPPPLGFFEPGLFPVHTGDMLLDEEKEHLLEDLVIDGTLTVTAGTLKLRRCAVRALDVTVPAGTVEEPVVDARECLFNGMAVPGLARLEYCTVLGDCKAGRLQASDSLFAGTVALAPGVKDKPHCIRFSRVPSSLSVTALLTHRNTTERPVFYAFEFDEGGAVVRRTAKFGEPGCGVLHPATAEAVRFGAEDGGEVGAHHGWRYSLLMVAVLDKLKEFLPVGMEAVIAPDLRLHRAPFPPCD
;
A
#
# COMPACT_ATOMS: atom_id res chain seq x y z
N PRO A 1 30.01 14.87 23.73
CA PRO A 1 30.97 13.93 23.11
C PRO A 1 30.76 13.92 21.58
N HIS A 2 31.57 14.69 20.87
CA HIS A 2 31.55 14.73 19.41
C HIS A 2 32.37 13.55 18.91
N GLY A 3 31.71 12.54 18.34
CA GLY A 3 32.37 11.37 17.77
C GLY A 3 33.32 11.80 16.65
N ALA A 4 34.51 11.20 16.61
CA ALA A 4 35.39 11.38 15.47
C ALA A 4 34.72 10.76 14.24
N PRO A 5 34.66 11.45 13.10
CA PRO A 5 34.11 10.88 11.88
C PRO A 5 34.90 9.62 11.48
N CYS A 6 34.19 8.59 11.01
CA CYS A 6 34.81 7.31 10.65
C CYS A 6 35.82 7.42 9.50
N PHE A 7 35.80 8.54 8.76
CA PHE A 7 36.72 8.83 7.67
C PHE A 7 37.36 10.22 7.82
N PRO A 8 38.68 10.35 7.59
CA PRO A 8 39.34 11.66 7.60
C PRO A 8 38.71 12.60 6.57
N GLY A 9 38.15 13.73 7.03
CA GLY A 9 37.54 14.74 6.16
C GLY A 9 36.03 14.62 5.94
N SER A 10 35.34 13.65 6.55
CA SER A 10 33.86 13.60 6.52
C SER A 10 33.23 14.35 7.69
N PHE A 11 32.07 14.95 7.47
CA PHE A 11 31.23 15.56 8.50
C PHE A 11 29.97 14.71 8.67
N ASP A 12 29.80 14.09 9.83
CA ASP A 12 28.57 13.37 10.18
C ASP A 12 27.61 14.31 10.91
N ASP A 13 26.62 14.81 10.17
CA ASP A 13 25.52 15.60 10.71
C ASP A 13 24.59 14.70 11.55
N VAL A 14 24.46 15.01 12.83
CA VAL A 14 23.67 14.28 13.83
C VAL A 14 22.22 14.78 13.95
N SER A 15 21.78 15.71 13.10
CA SER A 15 20.42 16.25 13.14
C SER A 15 19.37 15.29 12.54
N ARG A 16 18.13 15.35 13.05
CA ARG A 16 16.97 14.63 12.50
C ARG A 16 16.53 15.25 11.15
N ARG A 17 17.28 14.88 10.11
CA ARG A 17 17.00 14.79 8.66
C ARG A 17 16.24 15.93 7.97
N THR A 18 17.01 16.87 7.45
CA THR A 18 16.72 17.61 6.20
C THR A 18 16.89 16.69 4.98
N VAL A 19 16.30 17.02 3.84
CA VAL A 19 16.50 16.29 2.56
C VAL A 19 18.00 16.17 2.27
N ASP A 20 18.47 14.93 2.08
CA ASP A 20 19.88 14.61 1.89
C ASP A 20 20.35 15.00 0.48
N LEU A 21 21.30 15.93 0.41
CA LEU A 21 21.96 16.38 -0.82
C LEU A 21 23.45 15.95 -0.88
N ARG A 22 23.91 15.03 -0.03
CA ARG A 22 25.34 14.91 0.33
C ARG A 22 26.33 14.64 -0.83
N THR A 23 27.40 15.44 -0.73
CA THR A 23 28.80 15.52 -1.21
C THR A 23 29.38 14.42 -2.15
N PRO A 24 30.06 14.80 -3.25
CA PRO A 24 30.53 13.87 -4.28
C PRO A 24 31.97 13.35 -4.10
N ASP A 25 32.21 12.06 -4.39
CA ASP A 25 33.49 11.56 -4.95
C ASP A 25 33.25 10.40 -5.97
N TRP A 26 34.32 9.95 -6.64
CA TRP A 26 34.39 9.17 -7.91
C TRP A 26 33.08 8.65 -8.59
N ARG A 27 32.10 9.47 -8.98
CA ARG A 27 32.38 10.82 -9.51
C ARG A 27 31.18 11.72 -9.86
N GLN A 28 29.95 11.49 -9.38
CA GLN A 28 28.83 12.46 -9.46
C GLN A 28 27.62 11.91 -8.67
N GLY A 29 27.10 12.62 -7.66
CA GLY A 29 25.73 12.36 -7.23
C GLY A 29 24.85 12.70 -8.40
N GLN A 30 24.30 11.70 -9.11
CA GLN A 30 23.68 11.79 -10.45
C GLN A 30 23.45 13.25 -10.90
N ILE A 31 24.51 13.91 -11.39
CA ILE A 31 24.38 15.29 -11.85
C ILE A 31 23.80 15.14 -13.22
N HIS A 32 22.48 15.15 -13.27
CA HIS A 32 21.80 15.32 -14.51
C HIS A 32 21.85 16.81 -14.82
N PRO A 33 22.36 17.23 -16.00
CA PRO A 33 22.53 18.65 -16.33
C PRO A 33 21.21 19.45 -16.30
N LYS A 34 20.07 18.73 -16.27
CA LYS A 34 18.73 19.28 -16.19
C LYS A 34 17.90 18.75 -15.01
N ARG A 35 18.45 17.95 -14.10
CA ARG A 35 17.67 17.42 -12.95
C ARG A 35 18.35 17.60 -11.62
N VAL A 36 17.53 17.98 -10.63
CA VAL A 36 17.87 17.93 -9.21
C VAL A 36 17.24 16.68 -8.64
N ILE A 37 18.07 15.74 -8.18
CA ILE A 37 17.60 14.48 -7.62
C ILE A 37 17.50 14.61 -6.11
N LEU A 38 16.32 14.32 -5.58
CA LEU A 38 16.02 14.32 -4.16
C LEU A 38 15.85 12.89 -3.70
N TYR A 39 16.65 12.48 -2.72
CA TYR A 39 16.49 11.16 -2.11
C TYR A 39 15.48 11.24 -0.97
N ALA A 40 14.46 10.40 -1.03
CA ALA A 40 13.41 10.33 -0.01
C ALA A 40 13.24 8.89 0.48
N PRO A 41 13.01 8.67 1.79
CA PRO A 41 12.69 7.34 2.28
C PRO A 41 11.34 6.89 1.67
N PRO A 42 11.25 5.69 1.08
CA PRO A 42 9.97 5.18 0.60
C PRO A 42 9.01 4.97 1.78
N PRO A 43 7.71 5.18 1.64
CA PRO A 43 6.78 4.94 2.75
C PRO A 43 6.77 3.46 3.18
N LEU A 44 6.60 3.21 4.48
CA LEU A 44 6.58 1.87 5.07
C LEU A 44 5.17 1.28 5.24
N GLY A 45 4.16 2.14 5.15
CA GLY A 45 2.76 1.75 5.17
C GLY A 45 2.28 1.05 6.46
N PHE A 46 1.38 0.06 6.34
CA PHE A 46 0.75 -0.62 7.50
C PHE A 46 1.74 -1.27 8.46
N PHE A 47 2.91 -1.64 7.96
CA PHE A 47 3.93 -2.35 8.73
C PHE A 47 5.08 -1.43 9.12
N GLU A 48 4.84 -0.11 9.17
CA GLU A 48 5.74 0.82 9.83
C GLU A 48 5.89 0.42 11.31
N PRO A 49 7.14 0.21 11.81
CA PRO A 49 7.35 -0.24 13.18
C PRO A 49 6.70 0.69 14.21
N GLY A 50 5.78 0.13 15.00
CA GLY A 50 5.09 0.87 16.07
C GLY A 50 3.89 1.70 15.62
N LEU A 51 3.51 1.66 14.34
CA LEU A 51 2.33 2.39 13.85
C LEU A 51 1.02 1.77 14.34
N PHE A 52 0.86 0.46 14.17
CA PHE A 52 -0.33 -0.29 14.60
C PHE A 52 0.04 -1.51 15.45
N PRO A 53 -0.82 -1.92 16.41
CA PRO A 53 -0.70 -3.22 17.07
C PRO A 53 -0.73 -4.37 16.05
N VAL A 54 0.08 -5.40 16.32
CA VAL A 54 0.17 -6.61 15.49
C VAL A 54 -0.34 -7.80 16.29
N HIS A 55 -1.46 -8.37 15.84
CA HIS A 55 -1.93 -9.69 16.27
C HIS A 55 -1.24 -10.75 15.41
N THR A 56 -0.46 -11.63 16.04
CA THR A 56 0.21 -12.74 15.35
C THR A 56 -0.60 -14.02 15.54
N GLY A 57 -0.86 -14.73 14.45
CA GLY A 57 -1.65 -15.96 14.44
C GLY A 57 -3.13 -15.72 14.11
N ASP A 58 -3.90 -16.80 14.15
CA ASP A 58 -5.29 -16.78 13.72
C ASP A 58 -6.20 -16.06 14.73
N MET A 59 -7.29 -15.49 14.23
CA MET A 59 -8.31 -14.80 15.02
C MET A 59 -9.68 -15.29 14.57
N LEU A 60 -10.49 -15.77 15.52
CA LEU A 60 -11.85 -16.25 15.28
C LEU A 60 -12.87 -15.24 15.82
N LEU A 61 -13.84 -14.90 15.00
CA LEU A 61 -15.02 -14.11 15.35
C LEU A 61 -16.27 -14.97 15.10
N ASP A 62 -16.84 -15.51 16.17
CA ASP A 62 -17.94 -16.48 16.15
C ASP A 62 -19.22 -16.00 16.84
N GLU A 63 -19.21 -14.80 17.42
CA GLU A 63 -20.39 -14.18 18.01
C GLU A 63 -21.28 -13.53 16.93
N GLU A 64 -22.60 -13.68 17.08
CA GLU A 64 -23.60 -13.08 16.20
C GLU A 64 -23.79 -11.58 16.53
N LYS A 65 -22.78 -10.78 16.21
CA LYS A 65 -22.77 -9.32 16.39
C LYS A 65 -22.00 -8.62 15.27
N GLU A 66 -22.05 -7.30 15.28
CA GLU A 66 -21.11 -6.50 14.49
C GLU A 66 -19.74 -6.49 15.17
N HIS A 67 -18.71 -6.92 14.44
CA HIS A 67 -17.32 -6.88 14.86
C HIS A 67 -16.64 -5.70 14.19
N LEU A 68 -16.22 -4.72 14.98
CA LEU A 68 -15.44 -3.58 14.50
C LEU A 68 -13.98 -3.76 14.88
N LEU A 69 -13.11 -3.82 13.88
CA LEU A 69 -11.65 -3.77 14.06
C LEU A 69 -11.12 -2.50 13.39
N GLU A 70 -10.31 -1.76 14.13
CA GLU A 70 -9.69 -0.53 13.67
C GLU A 70 -8.20 -0.52 14.01
N ASP A 71 -7.39 0.06 13.12
CA ASP A 71 -5.98 0.35 13.39
C ASP A 71 -5.19 -0.90 13.84
N LEU A 72 -5.44 -2.04 13.17
CA LEU A 72 -4.93 -3.36 13.58
C LEU A 72 -4.30 -4.12 12.42
N VAL A 73 -3.15 -4.73 12.68
CA VAL A 73 -2.54 -5.71 11.78
C VAL A 73 -2.83 -7.12 12.30
N ILE A 74 -3.38 -7.98 11.46
CA ILE A 74 -3.61 -9.40 11.71
C ILE A 74 -2.68 -10.19 10.80
N ASP A 75 -1.56 -10.63 11.38
CA ASP A 75 -0.58 -11.50 10.75
C ASP A 75 -0.99 -12.98 10.97
N GLY A 76 -2.09 -13.35 10.34
CA GLY A 76 -2.70 -14.67 10.41
C GLY A 76 -4.05 -14.70 9.68
N THR A 77 -4.83 -15.75 9.92
CA THR A 77 -6.17 -15.88 9.34
C THR A 77 -7.21 -15.26 10.26
N LEU A 78 -7.92 -14.25 9.78
CA LEU A 78 -9.14 -13.75 10.41
C LEU A 78 -10.32 -14.56 9.88
N THR A 79 -10.90 -15.41 10.73
CA THR A 79 -12.07 -16.22 10.42
C THR A 79 -13.33 -15.62 11.03
N VAL A 80 -14.35 -15.41 10.23
CA VAL A 80 -15.66 -14.93 10.69
C VAL A 80 -16.73 -15.98 10.42
N THR A 81 -17.27 -16.57 11.48
CA THR A 81 -18.28 -17.64 11.37
C THR A 81 -19.70 -17.16 11.70
N ALA A 82 -19.83 -16.03 12.41
CA ALA A 82 -21.12 -15.38 12.68
C ALA A 82 -20.99 -13.86 12.74
N GLY A 83 -22.11 -13.16 12.52
CA GLY A 83 -22.16 -11.70 12.58
C GLY A 83 -21.69 -10.99 11.30
N THR A 84 -21.35 -9.70 11.45
CA THR A 84 -20.82 -8.83 10.37
C THR A 84 -19.47 -8.29 10.77
N LEU A 85 -18.62 -7.97 9.80
CA LEU A 85 -17.27 -7.45 10.02
C LEU A 85 -17.12 -6.06 9.42
N LYS A 86 -16.76 -5.09 10.25
CA LYS A 86 -16.30 -3.76 9.84
C LYS A 86 -14.80 -3.62 10.09
N LEU A 87 -14.07 -3.27 9.04
CA LEU A 87 -12.63 -3.03 9.10
C LEU A 87 -12.33 -1.58 8.72
N ARG A 88 -11.54 -0.89 9.54
CA ARG A 88 -11.01 0.45 9.23
C ARG A 88 -9.51 0.47 9.47
N ARG A 89 -8.71 0.87 8.48
CA ARG A 89 -7.24 0.96 8.65
C ARG A 89 -6.64 -0.32 9.22
N CYS A 90 -7.04 -1.46 8.65
CA CYS A 90 -6.54 -2.77 9.05
C CYS A 90 -5.71 -3.42 7.95
N ALA A 91 -4.71 -4.20 8.34
CA ALA A 91 -4.03 -5.12 7.42
C ALA A 91 -4.32 -6.57 7.85
N VAL A 92 -4.86 -7.40 6.96
CA VAL A 92 -5.23 -8.80 7.27
C VAL A 92 -4.56 -9.75 6.29
N ARG A 93 -3.78 -10.73 6.79
CA ARG A 93 -3.06 -11.67 5.90
C ARG A 93 -4.05 -12.53 5.13
N ALA A 94 -4.99 -13.16 5.82
CA ALA A 94 -6.05 -13.94 5.18
C ALA A 94 -7.38 -13.64 5.86
N LEU A 95 -8.39 -13.27 5.08
CA LEU A 95 -9.76 -13.15 5.56
C LEU A 95 -10.58 -14.33 5.03
N ASP A 96 -11.17 -15.11 5.93
CA ASP A 96 -12.06 -16.22 5.59
C ASP A 96 -13.41 -16.06 6.29
N VAL A 97 -14.48 -15.95 5.52
CA VAL A 97 -15.82 -15.75 6.04
C VAL A 97 -16.67 -16.95 5.67
N THR A 98 -17.30 -17.59 6.65
CA THR A 98 -18.17 -18.75 6.42
C THR A 98 -19.65 -18.44 6.65
N VAL A 99 -19.98 -17.19 7.01
CA VAL A 99 -21.37 -16.75 7.20
C VAL A 99 -22.15 -16.98 5.88
N PRO A 100 -23.23 -17.79 5.90
CA PRO A 100 -23.96 -18.16 4.68
C PRO A 100 -24.50 -16.94 3.93
N ALA A 101 -24.34 -16.95 2.61
CA ALA A 101 -24.91 -15.93 1.73
C ALA A 101 -26.45 -16.10 1.67
N GLY A 102 -27.22 -15.19 2.27
CA GLY A 102 -28.67 -15.26 2.11
C GLY A 102 -29.55 -14.35 2.97
N THR A 103 -29.04 -13.67 4.00
CA THR A 103 -29.92 -12.98 4.98
C THR A 103 -29.88 -11.46 4.98
N VAL A 104 -29.01 -10.80 4.21
CA VAL A 104 -28.78 -9.36 4.37
C VAL A 104 -28.64 -8.62 3.03
N GLU A 105 -29.38 -7.53 2.87
CA GLU A 105 -29.03 -6.47 1.91
C GLU A 105 -27.71 -5.78 2.27
N GLU A 106 -27.31 -5.93 3.53
CA GLU A 106 -26.12 -5.35 4.11
C GLU A 106 -24.86 -6.19 3.80
N PRO A 107 -23.69 -5.54 3.75
CA PRO A 107 -22.43 -6.24 3.58
C PRO A 107 -22.10 -7.10 4.81
N VAL A 108 -21.68 -8.34 4.57
CA VAL A 108 -21.09 -9.19 5.63
C VAL A 108 -19.70 -8.66 6.01
N VAL A 109 -19.00 -8.05 5.04
CA VAL A 109 -17.72 -7.38 5.23
C VAL A 109 -17.79 -5.97 4.66
N ASP A 110 -17.62 -4.95 5.51
CA ASP A 110 -17.47 -3.54 5.12
C ASP A 110 -16.07 -3.06 5.54
N ALA A 111 -15.17 -2.96 4.56
CA ALA A 111 -13.78 -2.59 4.78
C ALA A 111 -13.46 -1.24 4.15
N ARG A 112 -12.73 -0.40 4.89
CA ARG A 112 -12.24 0.90 4.40
C ARG A 112 -10.79 1.10 4.76
N GLU A 113 -9.99 1.57 3.80
CA GLU A 113 -8.55 1.80 4.00
C GLU A 113 -7.85 0.54 4.52
N CYS A 114 -8.12 -0.62 3.90
CA CYS A 114 -7.62 -1.90 4.38
C CYS A 114 -6.71 -2.60 3.37
N LEU A 115 -5.73 -3.34 3.88
CA LEU A 115 -4.80 -4.14 3.09
C LEU A 115 -5.04 -5.63 3.36
N PHE A 116 -5.27 -6.42 2.31
CA PHE A 116 -5.45 -7.86 2.40
C PHE A 116 -4.37 -8.57 1.58
N ASN A 117 -3.77 -9.63 2.12
CA ASN A 117 -2.99 -10.54 1.26
C ASN A 117 -3.89 -11.52 0.51
N GLY A 118 -5.00 -11.98 1.10
CA GLY A 118 -6.06 -12.67 0.37
C GLY A 118 -7.38 -12.61 1.15
N MET A 119 -8.50 -12.77 0.44
CA MET A 119 -9.82 -12.79 1.06
C MET A 119 -10.80 -13.74 0.37
N ALA A 120 -11.64 -14.39 1.17
CA ALA A 120 -12.77 -15.20 0.72
C ALA A 120 -14.04 -14.82 1.48
N VAL A 121 -15.01 -14.25 0.77
CA VAL A 121 -16.26 -13.74 1.35
C VAL A 121 -17.46 -14.24 0.54
N PRO A 122 -18.14 -15.32 0.93
CA PRO A 122 -19.26 -15.88 0.15
C PRO A 122 -20.46 -14.93 0.08
N GLY A 123 -20.57 -13.96 0.99
CA GLY A 123 -21.60 -12.92 0.99
C GLY A 123 -21.25 -11.66 0.19
N LEU A 124 -21.90 -10.54 0.54
CA LEU A 124 -21.55 -9.22 0.02
C LEU A 124 -20.34 -8.64 0.76
N ALA A 125 -19.27 -8.36 0.02
CA ALA A 125 -18.14 -7.56 0.45
C ALA A 125 -18.25 -6.14 -0.11
N ARG A 126 -18.16 -5.13 0.76
CA ARG A 126 -18.03 -3.72 0.41
C ARG A 126 -16.63 -3.24 0.76
N LEU A 127 -15.90 -2.77 -0.25
CA LEU A 127 -14.51 -2.33 -0.13
C LEU A 127 -14.40 -0.87 -0.60
N GLU A 128 -13.85 -0.01 0.25
CA GLU A 128 -13.56 1.39 -0.08
C GLU A 128 -12.08 1.65 0.22
N TYR A 129 -11.31 2.20 -0.72
CA TYR A 129 -9.87 2.44 -0.49
C TYR A 129 -9.13 1.18 -0.03
N CYS A 130 -9.41 0.00 -0.59
CA CYS A 130 -8.80 -1.25 -0.13
C CYS A 130 -7.82 -1.82 -1.16
N THR A 131 -6.78 -2.51 -0.70
CA THR A 131 -5.88 -3.28 -1.57
C THR A 131 -5.97 -4.76 -1.25
N VAL A 132 -6.19 -5.60 -2.27
CA VAL A 132 -6.06 -7.06 -2.17
C VAL A 132 -4.86 -7.50 -3.02
N LEU A 133 -3.80 -7.98 -2.37
CA LEU A 133 -2.53 -8.31 -3.03
C LEU A 133 -2.61 -9.63 -3.81
N GLY A 134 -3.18 -10.65 -3.19
CA GLY A 134 -3.41 -11.96 -3.78
C GLY A 134 -4.84 -12.11 -4.27
N ASP A 135 -5.44 -13.27 -3.96
CA ASP A 135 -6.75 -13.64 -4.48
C ASP A 135 -7.90 -12.99 -3.69
N CYS A 136 -8.87 -12.46 -4.42
CA CYS A 136 -10.15 -12.00 -3.91
C CYS A 136 -11.26 -12.93 -4.40
N LYS A 137 -11.89 -13.66 -3.49
CA LYS A 137 -13.08 -14.46 -3.77
C LYS A 137 -14.27 -13.81 -3.08
N ALA A 138 -15.32 -13.45 -3.84
CA ALA A 138 -16.52 -12.89 -3.25
C ALA A 138 -17.81 -13.38 -3.92
N GLY A 139 -18.86 -13.60 -3.12
CA GLY A 139 -20.19 -13.88 -3.68
C GLY A 139 -20.78 -12.66 -4.36
N ARG A 140 -20.69 -11.49 -3.71
CA ARG A 140 -20.99 -10.19 -4.31
C ARG A 140 -19.95 -9.17 -3.89
N LEU A 141 -19.60 -8.27 -4.81
CA LEU A 141 -18.56 -7.27 -4.58
C LEU A 141 -19.09 -5.87 -4.93
N GLN A 142 -18.98 -4.97 -3.96
CA GLN A 142 -19.09 -3.52 -4.13
C GLN A 142 -17.72 -2.93 -3.82
N ALA A 143 -17.05 -2.33 -4.79
CA ALA A 143 -15.73 -1.75 -4.61
C ALA A 143 -15.65 -0.33 -5.17
N SER A 144 -15.12 0.60 -4.37
CA SER A 144 -14.77 1.96 -4.77
C SER A 144 -13.30 2.18 -4.45
N ASP A 145 -12.57 2.81 -5.36
CA ASP A 145 -11.21 3.30 -5.10
C ASP A 145 -10.26 2.22 -4.60
N SER A 146 -10.48 0.98 -5.06
CA SER A 146 -9.83 -0.22 -4.55
C SER A 146 -8.89 -0.84 -5.59
N LEU A 147 -7.84 -1.49 -5.12
CA LEU A 147 -6.77 -2.07 -5.92
C LEU A 147 -6.75 -3.59 -5.74
N PHE A 148 -7.07 -4.33 -6.79
CA PHE A 148 -6.92 -5.78 -6.81
C PHE A 148 -5.67 -6.12 -7.61
N ALA A 149 -4.58 -6.54 -6.95
CA ALA A 149 -3.32 -6.87 -7.62
C ALA A 149 -3.31 -8.31 -8.17
N GLY A 150 -3.92 -9.25 -7.43
CA GLY A 150 -4.04 -10.66 -7.80
C GLY A 150 -5.33 -10.99 -8.55
N THR A 151 -5.84 -12.22 -8.38
CA THR A 151 -7.04 -12.67 -9.09
C THR A 151 -8.31 -12.22 -8.39
N VAL A 152 -9.37 -11.99 -9.18
CA VAL A 152 -10.70 -11.66 -8.66
C VAL A 152 -11.67 -12.69 -9.20
N ALA A 153 -12.18 -13.54 -8.31
CA ALA A 153 -13.15 -14.58 -8.63
C ALA A 153 -14.48 -14.25 -7.94
N LEU A 154 -15.50 -13.99 -8.74
CA LEU A 154 -16.82 -13.60 -8.27
C LEU A 154 -17.84 -14.68 -8.61
N ALA A 155 -18.80 -14.93 -7.72
CA ALA A 155 -19.98 -15.73 -8.10
C ALA A 155 -20.77 -15.00 -9.20
N PRO A 156 -21.57 -15.70 -10.02
CA PRO A 156 -22.38 -15.05 -11.04
C PRO A 156 -23.34 -14.03 -10.43
N GLY A 157 -23.24 -12.77 -10.87
CA GLY A 157 -24.17 -11.73 -10.45
C GLY A 157 -25.56 -11.88 -11.06
N VAL A 158 -26.54 -11.23 -10.44
CA VAL A 158 -27.93 -11.13 -10.92
C VAL A 158 -28.28 -9.67 -11.22
N LYS A 159 -29.24 -9.42 -12.12
CA LYS A 159 -29.53 -8.05 -12.63
C LYS A 159 -30.02 -7.07 -11.55
N ASP A 160 -30.77 -7.56 -10.56
CA ASP A 160 -31.30 -6.81 -9.41
C ASP A 160 -30.23 -6.55 -8.35
N LYS A 161 -29.23 -7.42 -8.25
CA LYS A 161 -28.11 -7.31 -7.30
C LYS A 161 -26.76 -7.48 -8.03
N PRO A 162 -26.41 -6.56 -8.95
CA PRO A 162 -25.17 -6.67 -9.70
C PRO A 162 -23.97 -6.44 -8.77
N HIS A 163 -22.80 -6.88 -9.23
CA HIS A 163 -21.53 -6.38 -8.71
C HIS A 163 -21.36 -4.92 -9.13
N CYS A 164 -20.68 -4.13 -8.33
CA CYS A 164 -20.40 -2.72 -8.64
C CYS A 164 -18.94 -2.41 -8.33
N ILE A 165 -18.15 -2.08 -9.32
CA ILE A 165 -16.75 -1.70 -9.14
C ILE A 165 -16.51 -0.36 -9.84
N ARG A 166 -16.02 0.64 -9.11
CA ARG A 166 -15.77 1.98 -9.66
C ARG A 166 -14.46 2.57 -9.18
N PHE A 167 -13.84 3.43 -9.99
CA PHE A 167 -12.59 4.13 -9.68
C PHE A 167 -11.46 3.20 -9.18
N SER A 168 -11.50 1.95 -9.63
CA SER A 168 -10.70 0.87 -9.05
C SER A 168 -9.74 0.29 -10.09
N ARG A 169 -8.66 -0.32 -9.61
CA ARG A 169 -7.79 -1.16 -10.43
C ARG A 169 -8.28 -2.60 -10.34
N VAL A 170 -8.69 -3.16 -11.47
CA VAL A 170 -9.12 -4.57 -11.59
C VAL A 170 -8.20 -5.36 -12.51
N PRO A 171 -8.05 -6.68 -12.33
CA PRO A 171 -7.30 -7.49 -13.29
C PRO A 171 -8.03 -7.53 -14.64
N SER A 172 -7.28 -7.54 -15.73
CA SER A 172 -7.84 -7.62 -17.09
C SER A 172 -8.60 -8.93 -17.37
N SER A 173 -8.37 -9.97 -16.57
CA SER A 173 -9.08 -11.24 -16.62
C SER A 173 -10.44 -11.22 -15.93
N LEU A 174 -10.83 -10.11 -15.27
CA LEU A 174 -12.11 -10.03 -14.58
C LEU A 174 -13.25 -10.04 -15.60
N SER A 175 -13.97 -11.15 -15.64
CA SER A 175 -15.18 -11.32 -16.43
C SER A 175 -16.21 -12.04 -15.58
N VAL A 176 -17.35 -11.39 -15.33
CA VAL A 176 -18.47 -11.98 -14.59
C VAL A 176 -19.78 -11.39 -15.09
N THR A 177 -20.85 -12.16 -14.97
CA THR A 177 -22.21 -11.71 -15.30
C THR A 177 -22.66 -10.61 -14.34
N ALA A 178 -23.41 -9.63 -14.87
CA ALA A 178 -23.99 -8.52 -14.10
C ALA A 178 -22.97 -7.72 -13.26
N LEU A 179 -21.87 -7.32 -13.90
CA LEU A 179 -20.89 -6.39 -13.34
C LEU A 179 -21.13 -4.97 -13.87
N LEU A 180 -21.45 -4.04 -12.97
CA LEU A 180 -21.42 -2.62 -13.24
C LEU A 180 -20.01 -2.08 -13.01
N THR A 181 -19.45 -1.42 -14.03
CA THR A 181 -18.12 -0.81 -13.97
C THR A 181 -18.18 0.67 -14.27
N HIS A 182 -17.42 1.49 -13.53
CA HIS A 182 -17.28 2.91 -13.85
C HIS A 182 -15.85 3.40 -13.63
N ARG A 183 -15.20 3.95 -14.68
CA ARG A 183 -13.86 4.56 -14.60
C ARG A 183 -12.81 3.69 -13.88
N ASN A 184 -12.83 2.38 -14.17
CA ASN A 184 -11.80 1.46 -13.67
C ASN A 184 -10.59 1.45 -14.60
N THR A 185 -9.44 1.03 -14.07
CA THR A 185 -8.23 0.78 -14.84
C THR A 185 -7.79 -0.69 -14.74
N THR A 186 -7.05 -1.15 -15.75
CA THR A 186 -6.36 -2.45 -15.73
C THR A 186 -4.85 -2.32 -15.66
N GLU A 187 -4.34 -1.08 -15.61
CA GLU A 187 -2.92 -0.78 -15.49
C GLU A 187 -2.30 -1.53 -14.29
N ARG A 188 -1.06 -1.98 -14.48
CA ARG A 188 -0.38 -2.79 -13.47
C ARG A 188 0.18 -1.88 -12.37
N PRO A 189 -0.13 -2.16 -11.09
CA PRO A 189 0.56 -1.48 -10.00
C PRO A 189 2.02 -1.91 -9.95
N VAL A 190 2.90 -0.97 -9.64
CA VAL A 190 4.31 -1.26 -9.34
C VAL A 190 4.50 -0.98 -7.86
N PHE A 191 4.83 -2.00 -7.07
CA PHE A 191 5.12 -1.80 -5.65
C PHE A 191 6.61 -1.53 -5.44
N TYR A 192 6.95 -0.90 -4.33
CA TYR A 192 8.35 -0.74 -3.93
C TYR A 192 9.04 -2.10 -3.78
N ALA A 193 10.26 -2.18 -4.30
CA ALA A 193 11.18 -3.30 -4.04
C ALA A 193 12.23 -2.85 -3.02
N PHE A 194 12.30 -3.55 -1.89
CA PHE A 194 13.23 -3.30 -0.79
C PHE A 194 14.34 -4.36 -0.80
N GLU A 195 15.43 -4.07 -0.08
CA GLU A 195 16.51 -5.01 0.20
C GLU A 195 16.22 -5.74 1.51
N PHE A 196 16.17 -7.07 1.46
CA PHE A 196 15.91 -7.94 2.61
C PHE A 196 17.07 -8.90 2.82
N ASP A 197 17.44 -9.15 4.07
CA ASP A 197 18.38 -10.20 4.44
C ASP A 197 17.66 -11.55 4.47
N GLU A 198 17.94 -12.40 3.49
CA GLU A 198 17.35 -13.74 3.38
C GLU A 198 18.46 -14.79 3.39
N GLY A 199 18.57 -15.56 4.47
CA GLY A 199 19.55 -16.64 4.59
C GLY A 199 21.01 -16.18 4.48
N GLY A 200 21.32 -14.95 4.90
CA GLY A 200 22.67 -14.36 4.82
C GLY A 200 23.02 -13.67 3.50
N ALA A 201 22.08 -13.58 2.56
CA ALA A 201 22.22 -12.80 1.33
C ALA A 201 21.23 -11.62 1.30
N VAL A 202 21.67 -10.48 0.76
CA VAL A 202 20.80 -9.33 0.50
C VAL A 202 20.05 -9.56 -0.82
N VAL A 203 18.73 -9.69 -0.75
CA VAL A 203 17.85 -9.91 -1.90
C VAL A 203 16.96 -8.69 -2.11
N ARG A 204 16.91 -8.18 -3.34
CA ARG A 204 16.00 -7.09 -3.73
C ARG A 204 14.70 -7.64 -4.30
N ARG A 205 13.58 -7.41 -3.60
CA ARG A 205 12.24 -7.85 -4.02
C ARG A 205 11.14 -6.97 -3.43
N THR A 206 9.90 -7.13 -3.89
CA THR A 206 8.75 -6.48 -3.25
C THR A 206 8.55 -7.00 -1.83
N ALA A 207 8.11 -6.12 -0.93
CA ALA A 207 7.75 -6.49 0.43
C ALA A 207 6.56 -7.47 0.42
N LYS A 208 6.67 -8.53 1.22
CA LYS A 208 5.61 -9.50 1.50
C LYS A 208 4.69 -8.94 2.59
N PHE A 209 3.49 -9.50 2.71
CA PHE A 209 2.60 -9.15 3.82
C PHE A 209 3.29 -9.41 5.17
N GLY A 210 3.22 -8.43 6.07
CA GLY A 210 3.95 -8.41 7.34
C GLY A 210 5.26 -7.60 7.29
N GLU A 211 5.75 -7.27 6.10
CA GLU A 211 7.00 -6.53 5.93
C GLU A 211 6.76 -5.03 5.64
N PRO A 212 7.63 -4.13 6.18
CA PRO A 212 7.58 -2.71 5.87
C PRO A 212 7.57 -2.43 4.35
N GLY A 213 6.65 -1.56 3.92
CA GLY A 213 6.47 -1.16 2.53
C GLY A 213 5.55 -2.06 1.70
N CYS A 214 4.96 -3.10 2.30
CA CYS A 214 4.03 -3.98 1.61
C CYS A 214 2.81 -3.21 1.09
N GLY A 215 2.49 -3.39 -0.20
CA GLY A 215 1.36 -2.73 -0.87
C GLY A 215 1.57 -1.24 -1.17
N VAL A 216 2.74 -0.65 -0.85
CA VAL A 216 3.02 0.76 -1.13
C VAL A 216 3.40 0.95 -2.60
N LEU A 217 2.70 1.84 -3.30
CA LEU A 217 2.91 2.10 -4.71
C LEU A 217 4.23 2.84 -4.96
N HIS A 218 5.00 2.33 -5.90
CA HIS A 218 6.17 3.01 -6.45
C HIS A 218 5.74 4.19 -7.35
N PRO A 219 6.49 5.31 -7.39
CA PRO A 219 6.17 6.47 -8.22
C PRO A 219 6.11 6.18 -9.72
N ALA A 220 6.79 5.12 -10.18
CA ALA A 220 6.73 4.63 -11.56
C ALA A 220 5.44 3.86 -11.89
N THR A 221 4.55 3.66 -10.92
CA THR A 221 3.20 3.16 -11.19
C THR A 221 2.46 4.12 -12.11
N ALA A 222 1.67 3.58 -13.05
CA ALA A 222 0.87 4.38 -13.97
C ALA A 222 -0.03 5.39 -13.24
N GLU A 223 -0.19 6.58 -13.83
CA GLU A 223 -1.04 7.65 -13.28
C GLU A 223 -2.48 7.20 -13.06
N ALA A 224 -3.01 6.33 -13.92
CA ALA A 224 -4.34 5.76 -13.77
C ALA A 224 -4.55 4.96 -12.46
N VAL A 225 -3.48 4.57 -11.77
CA VAL A 225 -3.54 3.95 -10.43
C VAL A 225 -3.13 4.94 -9.34
N ARG A 226 -2.11 5.78 -9.59
CA ARG A 226 -1.63 6.79 -8.64
C ARG A 226 -2.61 7.95 -8.38
N PHE A 227 -3.46 8.24 -9.36
CA PHE A 227 -4.44 9.34 -9.36
C PHE A 227 -5.81 8.88 -9.88
N GLY A 228 -6.06 7.56 -9.82
CA GLY A 228 -7.26 6.94 -10.40
C GLY A 228 -8.49 6.96 -9.50
N ALA A 229 -8.35 7.37 -8.24
CA ALA A 229 -9.46 7.46 -7.30
C ALA A 229 -10.46 8.56 -7.73
N GLU A 230 -11.68 8.49 -7.21
CA GLU A 230 -12.81 9.41 -7.50
C GLU A 230 -12.42 10.88 -7.29
N ASP A 231 -11.58 11.17 -6.31
CA ASP A 231 -11.08 12.50 -5.94
C ASP A 231 -9.71 12.84 -6.55
N GLY A 232 -9.15 11.99 -7.41
CA GLY A 232 -7.82 12.12 -8.01
C GLY A 232 -6.67 11.64 -7.12
N GLY A 233 -6.95 11.02 -5.98
CA GLY A 233 -5.96 10.36 -5.13
C GLY A 233 -5.50 8.99 -5.64
N GLU A 234 -4.65 8.33 -4.86
CA GLU A 234 -4.21 6.98 -5.20
C GLU A 234 -5.29 5.94 -4.92
N VAL A 235 -5.36 4.93 -5.76
CA VAL A 235 -6.28 3.79 -5.59
C VAL A 235 -5.69 2.80 -4.58
N GLY A 236 -6.52 2.31 -3.66
CA GLY A 236 -6.17 1.22 -2.73
C GLY A 236 -5.97 1.65 -1.28
N ALA A 237 -5.38 0.74 -0.49
CA ALA A 237 -5.26 0.81 0.98
C ALA A 237 -4.60 2.10 1.50
N HIS A 238 -3.71 2.68 0.70
CA HIS A 238 -2.90 3.84 1.07
C HIS A 238 -3.49 5.17 0.62
N HIS A 239 -4.70 5.16 0.04
CA HIS A 239 -5.41 6.36 -0.40
C HIS A 239 -5.41 7.49 0.65
N GLY A 240 -5.83 7.16 1.88
CA GLY A 240 -5.92 8.12 2.98
C GLY A 240 -4.58 8.71 3.42
N TRP A 241 -3.46 8.05 3.09
CA TRP A 241 -2.11 8.50 3.43
C TRP A 241 -1.49 9.41 2.37
N ARG A 242 -2.12 9.48 1.19
CA ARG A 242 -1.84 10.48 0.15
C ARG A 242 -0.38 10.48 -0.31
N TYR A 243 0.30 9.33 -0.33
CA TYR A 243 1.72 9.28 -0.70
C TYR A 243 1.97 9.79 -2.11
N SER A 244 1.14 9.38 -3.07
CA SER A 244 1.26 9.87 -4.45
C SER A 244 1.04 11.38 -4.58
N LEU A 245 0.08 11.94 -3.84
CA LEU A 245 -0.22 13.37 -3.84
C LEU A 245 0.87 14.17 -3.14
N LEU A 246 1.39 13.68 -2.00
CA LEU A 246 2.49 14.31 -1.28
C LEU A 246 3.73 14.45 -2.16
N MET A 247 4.09 13.38 -2.88
CA MET A 247 5.24 13.38 -3.78
C MET A 247 5.08 14.39 -4.92
N VAL A 248 3.89 14.47 -5.52
CA VAL A 248 3.61 15.49 -6.56
C VAL A 248 3.64 16.89 -5.98
N ALA A 249 3.04 17.13 -4.81
CA ALA A 249 3.06 18.43 -4.16
C ALA A 249 4.49 18.92 -3.86
N VAL A 250 5.38 18.03 -3.43
CA VAL A 250 6.81 18.35 -3.26
C VAL A 250 7.44 18.74 -4.59
N LEU A 251 7.24 17.94 -5.64
CA LEU A 251 7.79 18.23 -6.97
C LEU A 251 7.26 19.56 -7.53
N ASP A 252 5.97 19.82 -7.41
CA ASP A 252 5.33 21.05 -7.86
C ASP A 252 5.87 22.26 -7.10
N LYS A 253 6.02 22.14 -5.78
CA LYS A 253 6.60 23.22 -4.98
C LYS A 253 8.03 23.54 -5.39
N LEU A 254 8.83 22.53 -5.69
CA LEU A 254 10.23 22.71 -6.09
C LEU A 254 10.38 23.37 -7.46
N LYS A 255 9.43 23.15 -8.39
CA LYS A 255 9.45 23.82 -9.70
C LYS A 255 9.49 25.35 -9.58
N GLU A 256 8.92 25.92 -8.51
CA GLU A 256 8.96 27.37 -8.25
C GLU A 256 10.35 27.91 -7.88
N PHE A 257 11.23 27.05 -7.38
CA PHE A 257 12.57 27.43 -6.89
C PHE A 257 13.70 26.99 -7.83
N LEU A 258 13.42 26.10 -8.78
CA LEU A 258 14.43 25.60 -9.69
C LEU A 258 14.68 26.59 -10.85
N PRO A 259 15.94 26.74 -11.30
CA PRO A 259 16.25 27.48 -12.51
C PRO A 259 15.46 26.95 -13.72
N VAL A 260 15.15 27.83 -14.66
CA VAL A 260 14.46 27.47 -15.91
C VAL A 260 15.20 26.34 -16.63
N GLY A 261 14.48 25.29 -16.99
CA GLY A 261 15.03 24.11 -17.68
C GLY A 261 15.59 23.03 -16.74
N MET A 262 15.54 23.23 -15.42
CA MET A 262 15.76 22.18 -14.43
C MET A 262 14.46 21.52 -13.99
N GLU A 263 14.55 20.23 -13.68
CA GLU A 263 13.45 19.37 -13.22
C GLU A 263 13.82 18.72 -11.88
N ALA A 264 12.94 18.80 -10.88
CA ALA A 264 13.10 18.02 -9.66
C ALA A 264 12.65 16.58 -9.92
N VAL A 265 13.39 15.60 -9.39
CA VAL A 265 12.99 14.19 -9.42
C VAL A 265 13.18 13.60 -8.03
N ILE A 266 12.17 12.90 -7.52
CA ILE A 266 12.30 12.14 -6.27
C ILE A 266 12.78 10.73 -6.61
N ALA A 267 13.96 10.37 -6.08
CA ALA A 267 14.51 9.04 -6.13
C ALA A 267 14.30 8.37 -4.76
N PRO A 268 13.49 7.31 -4.68
CA PRO A 268 13.34 6.57 -3.44
C PRO A 268 14.67 5.93 -3.00
N ASP A 269 15.08 6.16 -1.76
CA ASP A 269 16.30 5.58 -1.19
C ASP A 269 16.00 4.79 0.08
N LEU A 270 16.14 3.47 -0.05
CA LEU A 270 15.88 2.50 1.02
C LEU A 270 16.86 2.62 2.19
N ARG A 271 18.08 3.09 1.93
CA ARG A 271 19.11 3.25 2.95
C ARG A 271 18.70 4.29 3.99
N LEU A 272 17.79 5.19 3.63
CA LEU A 272 17.22 6.16 4.56
C LEU A 272 16.35 5.48 5.64
N HIS A 273 15.97 4.22 5.54
CA HIS A 273 15.34 3.51 6.66
C HIS A 273 16.33 2.84 7.60
N ARG A 274 17.61 2.74 7.23
CA ARG A 274 18.62 2.10 8.06
C ARG A 274 19.05 3.06 9.17
N ALA A 275 19.27 2.47 10.36
CA ALA A 275 20.04 3.15 11.38
C ALA A 275 21.43 3.48 10.80
N PRO A 276 22.00 4.66 11.12
CA PRO A 276 23.38 4.95 10.75
C PRO A 276 24.30 3.86 11.30
N PHE A 277 25.37 3.54 10.58
CA PHE A 277 26.39 2.65 11.11
C PHE A 277 26.88 3.19 12.45
N PRO A 278 27.04 2.33 13.48
CA PRO A 278 27.68 2.76 14.70
C PRO A 278 29.07 3.31 14.36
N PRO A 279 29.56 4.34 15.07
CA PRO A 279 30.92 4.83 14.87
C PRO A 279 31.90 3.68 15.04
N CYS A 280 32.90 3.60 14.15
CA CYS A 280 34.00 2.65 14.32
C CYS A 280 34.71 2.94 15.66
N ASP A 281 34.99 1.89 16.42
CA ASP A 281 35.86 1.96 17.62
C ASP A 281 37.31 2.31 17.24
#